data_AF-A0A7K4QKN6-F1
#
_entry.id   AF-A0A7K4QKN6-F1
#
_cell.length_a   1.000
_cell.length_b   1.000
_cell.length_c   1.000
_cell.angle_alpha   90.00
_cell.angle_beta   90.00
_cell.angle_gamma   90.00
#
_symmetry.space_group_name_H-M   'P 1'
#
loop_
_entity.id
_entity.type
_entity.pdbx_description
1 polymer ?
#
loop_
_entity_poly.entity_id
_entity_poly.type
_entity_poly.pdbx_seq_one_letter_code
_entity_poly.pdbx_strand_id
1 'polypeptide(L)'
;LQNPDITITDNVLHFRAQGHGAKGDNIYEFEIEFLEPVEPKPVCRVTQRQLNITVQKKESNWWERLTKQEKRPLFLAPDFDRWLDESDAEMELKEKEEEKINKMKIESRVQKDPFKHLKKGYLIMYNLVQFLGFSWIFVNMTVRLFILGKDSFYDTFHTISDMMYFCQTLALMEIVNSLIGLVRSPVIPSVVQVM
;
A
#
# COMPACT_ATOMS: atom_id res chain seq x y z
N LEU A 1 10.47 -31.29 30.86
CA LEU A 1 10.54 -29.83 30.96
C LEU A 1 9.09 -29.34 30.97
N GLN A 2 8.57 -28.95 32.13
CA GLN A 2 7.19 -28.43 32.23
C GLN A 2 7.14 -27.04 31.60
N ASN A 3 5.98 -26.66 31.04
CA ASN A 3 5.79 -25.38 30.39
C ASN A 3 6.04 -24.25 31.40
N PRO A 4 6.97 -23.30 31.13
CA PRO A 4 7.18 -22.17 32.01
C PRO A 4 5.95 -21.25 31.96
N ASP A 5 5.54 -20.74 33.12
CA ASP A 5 4.50 -19.74 33.24
C ASP A 5 5.17 -18.36 33.16
N ILE A 6 4.86 -17.63 32.08
CA ILE A 6 5.52 -16.37 31.73
C ILE A 6 4.42 -15.39 31.35
N THR A 7 4.22 -14.38 32.20
CA THR A 7 3.20 -13.36 31.98
C THR A 7 3.80 -11.98 32.16
N ILE A 8 3.31 -11.02 31.38
CA ILE A 8 3.68 -9.61 31.53
C ILE A 8 2.40 -8.87 31.93
N THR A 9 2.37 -8.38 33.16
CA THR A 9 1.25 -7.60 33.71
C THR A 9 1.78 -6.24 34.17
N ASP A 10 1.16 -5.15 33.71
CA ASP A 10 1.51 -3.78 34.12
C ASP A 10 3.01 -3.45 34.04
N ASN A 11 3.67 -3.89 32.96
CA ASN A 11 5.11 -3.69 32.73
C ASN A 11 6.05 -4.48 33.67
N VAL A 12 5.49 -5.47 34.38
CA VAL A 12 6.24 -6.43 35.19
C VAL A 12 6.19 -7.79 34.53
N LEU A 13 7.37 -8.36 34.28
CA LEU A 13 7.52 -9.74 33.84
C LEU A 13 7.49 -10.66 35.06
N HIS A 14 6.45 -11.48 35.15
CA HIS A 14 6.36 -12.57 36.11
C HIS A 14 6.82 -13.86 35.43
N PHE A 15 7.82 -14.49 36.03
CA PHE A 15 8.38 -15.73 35.55
C PHE A 15 8.28 -16.80 36.62
N ARG A 16 7.74 -17.97 36.26
CA ARG A 16 7.74 -19.15 37.11
C ARG A 16 7.97 -20.42 36.29
N ALA A 17 8.99 -21.20 36.64
CA ALA A 17 9.27 -22.47 35.97
C ALA A 17 9.88 -23.51 36.91
N GLN A 18 9.62 -24.78 36.63
CA GLN A 18 10.31 -25.88 37.31
C GLN A 18 11.57 -26.27 36.51
N GLY A 19 12.72 -26.26 37.18
CA GLY A 19 14.00 -26.61 36.57
C GLY A 19 14.76 -27.64 37.42
N HIS A 20 15.55 -28.46 36.74
CA HIS A 20 16.45 -29.43 37.39
C HIS A 20 17.86 -28.84 37.44
N GLY A 21 18.30 -28.41 38.62
CA GLY A 21 19.62 -27.84 38.84
C GLY A 21 20.55 -28.80 39.56
N ALA A 22 21.76 -28.33 39.91
CA ALA A 22 22.72 -29.10 40.69
C ALA A 22 22.20 -29.49 42.10
N LYS A 23 21.15 -28.81 42.59
CA LYS A 23 20.45 -29.12 43.85
C LYS A 23 19.14 -29.91 43.63
N GLY A 24 18.98 -30.57 42.48
CA GLY A 24 17.77 -31.30 42.12
C GLY A 24 16.67 -30.40 41.55
N ASP A 25 15.44 -30.92 41.59
CA ASP A 25 14.25 -30.24 41.07
C ASP A 25 13.85 -29.07 41.97
N ASN A 26 13.95 -27.85 41.43
CA ASN A 26 13.60 -26.62 42.12
C ASN A 26 12.62 -25.80 41.27
N ILE A 27 11.78 -25.03 41.96
CA ILE A 27 10.92 -24.03 41.33
C ILE A 27 11.68 -22.71 41.32
N TYR A 28 11.85 -22.15 40.13
CA TYR A 28 12.46 -20.86 39.89
C TYR A 28 11.36 -19.83 39.66
N GLU A 29 11.43 -18.73 40.40
CA GLU A 29 10.46 -17.65 40.33
C GLU A 29 11.18 -16.31 40.45
N PHE A 30 10.85 -15.36 39.59
CA PHE A 30 11.34 -13.99 39.67
C PHE A 30 10.39 -13.01 39.01
N GLU A 31 10.52 -11.75 39.40
CA GLU A 31 9.77 -10.63 38.85
C GLU A 31 10.72 -9.53 38.41
N ILE A 32 10.50 -8.97 37.22
CA ILE A 32 11.31 -7.87 36.67
C ILE A 32 10.36 -6.77 36.21
N GLU A 33 10.40 -5.62 36.89
CA GLU A 33 9.73 -4.39 36.46
C GLU A 33 10.61 -3.67 35.43
N PHE A 34 10.11 -3.51 34.20
CA PHE A 34 10.83 -2.86 33.12
C PHE A 34 10.91 -1.34 33.30
N LEU A 35 11.95 -0.72 32.74
CA LEU A 35 12.14 0.73 32.77
C LEU A 35 11.00 1.50 32.06
N GLU A 36 10.65 1.06 30.86
CA GLU A 36 9.66 1.65 29.98
C GLU A 36 8.62 0.60 29.55
N PRO A 37 7.44 1.01 29.04
CA PRO A 37 6.38 0.09 28.65
C PRO A 37 6.82 -0.89 27.54
N VAL A 38 6.49 -2.16 27.73
CA VAL A 38 6.69 -3.23 26.74
C VAL A 38 5.37 -3.80 26.22
N GLU A 39 5.41 -4.49 25.09
CA GLU A 39 4.25 -5.24 24.62
C GLU A 39 3.98 -6.46 25.51
N PRO A 40 2.71 -6.75 25.85
CA PRO A 40 2.35 -7.84 26.77
C PRO A 40 2.48 -9.24 26.14
N LYS A 41 3.00 -9.37 24.91
CA LYS A 41 3.14 -10.63 24.17
C LYS A 41 4.62 -11.05 24.09
N PRO A 42 5.16 -11.70 25.14
CA PRO A 42 6.52 -12.21 25.09
C PRO A 42 6.60 -13.43 24.16
N VAL A 43 7.64 -13.49 23.33
CA VAL A 43 7.96 -14.67 22.53
C VAL A 43 8.92 -15.54 23.33
N CYS A 44 8.45 -16.72 23.72
CA CYS A 44 9.21 -17.64 24.56
C CYS A 44 9.72 -18.81 23.71
N ARG A 45 11.03 -19.07 23.76
CA ARG A 45 11.68 -20.22 23.10
C ARG A 45 12.38 -21.05 24.15
N VAL A 46 11.85 -22.25 24.37
CA VAL A 46 12.38 -23.20 25.34
C VAL A 46 13.33 -24.16 24.63
N THR A 47 14.58 -24.21 25.08
CA THR A 47 15.58 -25.19 24.64
C THR A 47 15.85 -26.17 25.79
N GLN A 48 16.50 -27.30 25.51
CA GLN A 48 16.90 -28.27 26.54
C GLN A 48 17.81 -27.68 27.64
N ARG A 49 18.59 -26.64 27.31
CA ARG A 49 19.62 -26.06 28.20
C ARG A 49 19.25 -24.67 28.75
N GLN A 50 18.40 -23.93 28.05
CA GLN A 50 18.12 -22.54 28.37
C GLN A 50 16.72 -22.14 27.92
N LEU A 51 16.21 -21.08 28.53
CA LEU A 51 14.96 -20.44 28.16
C LEU A 51 15.28 -19.04 27.62
N ASN A 52 14.84 -18.78 26.39
CA ASN A 52 14.98 -17.46 25.79
C ASN A 52 13.61 -16.77 25.81
N ILE A 53 13.54 -15.63 26.50
CA ILE A 53 12.36 -14.77 26.52
C ILE A 53 12.70 -13.53 25.70
N THR A 54 11.94 -13.29 24.64
CA THR A 54 12.07 -12.10 23.80
C THR A 54 10.88 -11.19 24.05
N VAL A 55 11.17 -9.98 24.51
CA VAL A 55 10.17 -8.95 24.83
C VAL A 55 10.37 -7.80 23.84
N GLN A 56 9.28 -7.34 23.23
CA GLN A 56 9.31 -6.17 22.35
C GLN A 56 9.01 -4.92 23.15
N LYS A 57 9.88 -3.91 23.01
CA LYS A 57 9.65 -2.58 23.58
C LYS A 57 8.49 -1.90 22.83
N LYS A 58 7.68 -1.13 23.55
CA LYS A 58 6.59 -0.34 22.92
C LYS A 58 7.14 0.87 22.16
N GLU A 59 8.19 1.47 22.70
CA GLU A 59 8.90 2.59 22.08
C GLU A 59 10.32 2.14 21.71
N SER A 60 10.81 2.60 20.55
CA SER A 60 12.16 2.27 20.05
C SER A 60 13.23 3.16 20.70
N ASN A 61 13.13 3.39 22.01
CA ASN A 61 14.11 4.17 22.75
C ASN A 61 15.26 3.29 23.24
N TRP A 62 16.43 3.90 23.34
CA TRP A 62 17.58 3.27 23.98
C TRP A 62 17.36 3.15 25.49
N TRP A 63 17.69 2.00 26.07
CA TRP A 63 17.54 1.76 27.51
C TRP A 63 18.91 1.62 28.15
N GLU A 64 19.28 2.56 29.02
CA GLU A 64 20.51 2.46 29.82
C GLU A 64 20.46 1.29 30.82
N ARG A 65 19.25 0.88 31.23
CA ARG A 65 19.00 -0.23 32.15
C ARG A 65 17.71 -0.98 31.84
N LEU A 66 17.67 -2.27 32.17
CA LEU A 66 16.47 -3.10 32.00
C LEU A 66 15.40 -2.82 33.05
N THR A 67 15.80 -2.67 34.31
CA THR A 67 14.90 -2.50 35.46
C THR A 67 14.67 -1.03 35.77
N LYS A 68 13.45 -0.70 36.22
CA LYS A 68 13.17 0.63 36.76
C LYS A 68 13.95 0.91 38.05
N GLN A 69 14.17 -0.12 38.86
CA GLN A 69 14.97 -0.06 40.08
C GLN A 69 16.47 0.10 39.74
N GLU A 70 17.18 0.96 40.49
CA GLU A 70 18.62 1.15 40.35
C GLU A 70 19.43 -0.07 40.84
N LYS A 71 18.89 -0.81 41.81
CA LYS A 71 19.56 -1.99 42.35
C LYS A 71 19.30 -3.20 41.45
N ARG A 72 20.31 -3.56 40.67
CA ARG A 72 20.32 -4.76 39.83
C ARG A 72 20.20 -6.04 40.68
N PRO A 73 19.24 -6.95 40.37
CA PRO A 73 19.19 -8.26 41.01
C PRO A 73 20.47 -9.06 40.75
N LEU A 74 20.94 -9.80 41.76
CA LEU A 74 22.22 -10.54 41.69
C LEU A 74 22.25 -11.62 40.60
N PHE A 75 21.09 -12.13 40.19
CA PHE A 75 20.96 -13.17 39.17
C PHE A 75 20.96 -12.63 37.74
N LEU A 76 20.82 -11.31 37.55
CA LEU A 76 20.72 -10.70 36.24
C LEU A 76 22.14 -10.38 35.73
N ALA A 77 22.54 -10.91 34.57
CA ALA A 77 23.82 -10.61 33.90
C ALA A 77 23.54 -10.06 32.48
N PRO A 78 24.38 -9.16 31.91
CA PRO A 78 24.22 -8.74 30.53
C PRO A 78 24.56 -9.90 29.59
N ASP A 79 23.78 -10.08 28.54
CA ASP A 79 24.07 -11.04 27.47
C ASP A 79 24.90 -10.36 26.39
N PHE A 80 26.22 -10.49 26.47
CA PHE A 80 27.15 -9.86 25.53
C PHE A 80 27.11 -10.49 24.13
N ASP A 81 26.67 -11.75 24.01
CA ASP A 81 26.60 -12.44 22.71
C ASP A 81 25.53 -11.84 21.80
N ARG A 82 24.53 -11.16 22.38
CA ARG A 82 23.42 -10.50 21.66
C ARG A 82 23.44 -8.98 21.78
N TRP A 83 24.46 -8.42 22.44
CA TRP A 83 24.56 -6.98 22.62
C TRP A 83 24.99 -6.31 21.31
N LEU A 84 24.20 -5.36 20.83
CA LEU A 84 24.56 -4.45 19.75
C LEU A 84 24.82 -3.06 20.34
N ASP A 85 25.78 -2.34 19.77
CA ASP A 85 25.95 -0.93 20.12
C ASP A 85 24.84 -0.07 19.52
N GLU A 86 24.70 1.17 20.01
CA GLU A 86 23.65 2.10 19.58
C GLU A 86 23.70 2.33 18.06
N SER A 87 24.90 2.47 17.49
CA SER A 87 25.11 2.72 16.06
C SER A 87 24.68 1.56 15.17
N ASP A 88 25.05 0.33 15.53
CA ASP A 88 24.73 -0.87 14.75
C ASP A 88 23.24 -1.18 14.84
N ALA A 89 22.63 -1.01 16.02
CA ALA A 89 21.20 -1.18 16.21
C ALA A 89 20.37 -0.17 15.39
N GLU A 90 20.79 1.10 15.35
CA GLU A 90 20.13 2.10 14.50
C GLU A 90 20.24 1.78 13.01
N MET A 91 21.40 1.29 12.57
CA MET A 91 21.63 0.94 11.17
C MET A 91 20.69 -0.20 10.74
N GLU A 92 20.59 -1.27 11.52
CA GLU A 92 19.67 -2.38 11.20
C GLU A 92 18.19 -1.95 11.15
N LEU A 93 17.79 -1.02 12.02
CA LEU A 93 16.42 -0.50 12.03
C LEU A 93 16.14 0.28 10.74
N LYS A 94 17.07 1.15 10.34
CA LYS A 94 16.99 1.93 9.09
C LYS A 94 16.94 1.00 7.88
N GLU A 95 17.79 -0.02 7.82
CA GLU A 95 17.78 -1.00 6.72
C GLU A 95 16.45 -1.75 6.61
N LYS A 96 15.90 -2.22 7.74
CA LYS A 96 14.59 -2.91 7.77
C LYS A 96 13.44 -1.98 7.36
N GLU A 97 13.50 -0.70 7.72
CA GLU A 97 12.52 0.30 7.29
C GLU A 97 12.63 0.58 5.79
N GLU A 98 13.83 0.79 5.27
CA GLU A 98 14.08 1.00 3.84
C GLU A 98 13.62 -0.21 3.02
N GLU A 99 13.86 -1.43 3.50
CA GLU A 99 13.43 -2.65 2.83
C GLU A 99 11.89 -2.77 2.79
N LYS A 100 11.21 -2.44 3.89
CA LYS A 100 9.73 -2.37 3.94
C LYS A 100 9.19 -1.30 2.99
N ILE A 101 9.78 -0.10 2.99
CA ILE A 101 9.38 0.99 2.10
C ILE A 101 9.58 0.57 0.64
N ASN A 102 10.71 -0.05 0.32
CA ASN A 102 10.99 -0.53 -1.03
C ASN A 102 9.99 -1.62 -1.45
N LYS A 103 9.69 -2.57 -0.56
CA LYS A 103 8.67 -3.60 -0.81
C LYS A 103 7.28 -3.01 -1.05
N MET A 104 6.83 -2.06 -0.22
CA MET A 104 5.57 -1.34 -0.42
C MET A 104 5.56 -0.55 -1.74
N LYS A 105 6.68 0.06 -2.12
CA LYS A 105 6.84 0.79 -3.39
C LYS A 105 6.79 -0.15 -4.59
N ILE A 106 7.33 -1.36 -4.48
CA ILE A 106 7.24 -2.40 -5.50
C ILE A 106 5.80 -2.91 -5.61
N GLU A 107 5.15 -3.20 -4.49
CA GLU A 107 3.78 -3.72 -4.45
C GLU A 107 2.77 -2.71 -5.03
N SER A 108 2.91 -1.42 -4.70
CA SER A 108 2.10 -0.34 -5.30
C SER A 108 2.34 -0.13 -6.79
N ARG A 109 3.55 -0.39 -7.31
CA ARG A 109 3.81 -0.40 -8.77
C ARG A 109 3.15 -1.59 -9.47
N VAL A 110 2.94 -2.69 -8.75
CA VAL A 110 2.39 -3.95 -9.29
C VAL A 110 0.87 -3.97 -9.23
N GLN A 111 0.22 -3.12 -8.41
CA GLN A 111 -1.24 -2.89 -8.44
C GLN A 111 -1.65 -2.23 -9.77
N LYS A 112 -1.61 -3.01 -10.85
CA LYS A 112 -2.19 -2.70 -12.14
C LYS A 112 -3.69 -2.83 -11.96
N ASP A 113 -4.39 -1.70 -11.91
CA ASP A 113 -5.85 -1.70 -11.97
C ASP A 113 -6.31 -2.61 -13.11
N PRO A 114 -7.03 -3.72 -12.84
CA PRO A 114 -7.47 -4.66 -13.87
C PRO A 114 -8.45 -4.00 -14.84
N PHE A 115 -9.00 -2.83 -14.50
CA PHE A 115 -9.87 -2.06 -15.38
C PHE A 115 -9.13 -1.07 -16.27
N LYS A 116 -7.81 -0.88 -16.11
CA LYS A 116 -7.04 0.09 -16.91
C LYS A 116 -7.02 -0.27 -18.40
N HIS A 117 -6.89 -1.55 -18.72
CA HIS A 117 -6.89 -2.02 -20.10
C HIS A 117 -8.31 -2.01 -20.72
N LEU A 118 -9.34 -2.34 -19.92
CA LEU A 118 -10.75 -2.24 -20.34
C LEU A 118 -11.15 -0.79 -20.64
N LYS A 119 -10.78 0.15 -19.76
CA LYS A 119 -11.00 1.60 -19.98
C LYS A 119 -10.30 2.08 -21.26
N LYS A 120 -9.04 1.67 -21.48
CA LYS A 120 -8.30 2.03 -22.69
C LYS A 120 -8.93 1.44 -23.97
N GLY A 121 -9.37 0.19 -23.92
CA GLY A 121 -10.07 -0.47 -25.03
C GLY A 121 -11.41 0.18 -25.38
N TYR A 122 -12.18 0.57 -24.36
CA TYR A 122 -13.44 1.31 -24.53
C TYR A 122 -13.23 2.64 -25.28
N LEU A 123 -12.24 3.45 -24.87
CA LEU A 123 -11.94 4.71 -25.56
C LEU A 123 -11.53 4.48 -27.04
N ILE A 124 -10.76 3.44 -27.34
CA ILE A 124 -10.34 3.12 -28.71
C ILE A 124 -11.55 2.74 -29.58
N MET A 125 -12.41 1.84 -29.09
CA MET A 125 -13.62 1.43 -29.81
C MET A 125 -14.56 2.61 -30.06
N TYR A 126 -14.71 3.47 -29.05
CA TYR A 126 -15.53 4.67 -29.14
C TYR A 126 -15.02 5.65 -30.21
N ASN A 127 -13.72 5.98 -30.18
CA ASN A 127 -13.09 6.85 -31.18
C ASN A 127 -13.18 6.27 -32.60
N LEU A 128 -13.11 4.95 -32.74
CA LEU A 128 -13.23 4.27 -34.02
C LEU A 128 -14.65 4.41 -34.60
N VAL A 129 -15.68 4.25 -33.77
CA VAL A 129 -17.08 4.47 -34.18
C VAL A 129 -17.29 5.93 -34.58
N GLN A 130 -16.72 6.87 -33.83
CA GLN A 130 -16.79 8.30 -34.15
C GLN A 130 -16.10 8.64 -35.48
N PHE A 131 -14.94 8.05 -35.76
CA PHE A 131 -14.24 8.22 -37.05
C PHE A 131 -15.08 7.69 -38.22
N LEU A 132 -15.70 6.53 -38.08
CA LEU A 132 -16.58 5.96 -39.10
C LEU A 132 -17.82 6.85 -39.32
N GLY A 133 -18.41 7.38 -38.26
CA GLY A 133 -19.54 8.31 -38.33
C GLY A 133 -19.19 9.60 -39.09
N PHE A 134 -18.08 10.25 -38.73
CA PHE A 134 -17.64 11.46 -39.44
C PHE A 134 -17.21 11.19 -40.89
N SER A 135 -16.54 10.07 -41.15
CA SER A 135 -16.18 9.66 -42.51
C SER A 135 -17.43 9.45 -43.38
N TRP A 136 -18.46 8.80 -42.84
CA TRP A 136 -19.74 8.63 -43.52
C TRP A 136 -20.44 9.97 -43.82
N ILE A 137 -20.51 10.86 -42.84
CA ILE A 137 -21.07 12.22 -43.00
C ILE A 137 -20.30 12.98 -44.07
N PHE A 138 -18.96 12.93 -44.04
CA PHE A 138 -18.10 13.59 -44.99
C PHE A 138 -18.34 13.08 -46.42
N VAL A 139 -18.31 11.77 -46.64
CA VAL A 139 -18.55 11.18 -47.97
C VAL A 139 -19.96 11.51 -48.48
N ASN A 140 -20.99 11.41 -47.64
CA ASN A 140 -22.35 11.77 -48.04
C ASN A 140 -22.49 13.25 -48.39
N MET A 141 -21.86 14.14 -47.62
CA MET A 141 -21.84 15.57 -47.90
C MET A 141 -21.09 15.86 -49.20
N THR A 142 -19.91 15.28 -49.41
CA THR A 142 -19.12 15.46 -50.64
C THR A 142 -19.90 14.98 -51.86
N VAL A 143 -20.48 13.78 -51.84
CA VAL A 143 -21.23 13.23 -52.98
C VAL A 143 -22.45 14.10 -53.31
N ARG A 144 -23.23 14.53 -52.32
CA ARG A 144 -24.40 15.40 -52.54
C ARG A 144 -24.01 16.79 -53.07
N LEU A 145 -22.88 17.32 -52.61
CA LEU A 145 -22.35 18.61 -53.04
C LEU A 145 -21.86 18.56 -54.49
N PHE A 146 -21.24 17.45 -54.91
CA PHE A 146 -20.79 17.23 -56.29
C PHE A 146 -21.92 16.90 -57.27
N ILE A 147 -22.98 16.20 -56.83
CA ILE A 147 -24.08 15.75 -57.72
C ILE A 147 -25.19 16.81 -57.87
N LEU A 148 -25.55 17.53 -56.80
CA LEU A 148 -26.78 18.33 -56.75
C LEU A 148 -26.53 19.85 -56.71
N GLY A 149 -25.28 20.28 -56.55
CA GLY A 149 -24.91 21.69 -56.60
C GLY A 149 -25.52 22.56 -55.48
N LYS A 150 -25.49 23.89 -55.67
CA LYS A 150 -25.84 24.90 -54.65
C LYS A 150 -27.30 24.88 -54.18
N ASP A 151 -28.18 24.24 -54.94
CA ASP A 151 -29.63 24.35 -54.76
C ASP A 151 -30.22 23.36 -53.74
N SER A 152 -29.49 22.30 -53.37
CA SER A 152 -29.95 21.31 -52.35
C SER A 152 -29.22 21.41 -51.01
N PHE A 153 -28.38 22.43 -50.81
CA PHE A 153 -27.67 22.60 -49.56
C PHE A 153 -28.62 22.65 -48.35
N TYR A 154 -29.76 23.32 -48.48
CA TYR A 154 -30.75 23.43 -47.40
C TYR A 154 -31.36 22.07 -47.00
N ASP A 155 -31.72 21.25 -47.99
CA ASP A 155 -32.36 19.93 -47.75
C ASP A 155 -31.35 18.89 -47.25
N THR A 156 -30.13 18.95 -47.79
CA THR A 156 -29.00 18.13 -47.35
C THR A 156 -28.56 18.51 -45.93
N PHE A 157 -28.55 19.80 -45.61
CA PHE A 157 -28.21 20.29 -44.27
C PHE A 157 -29.23 19.80 -43.24
N HIS A 158 -30.53 19.87 -43.51
CA HIS A 158 -31.53 19.36 -42.58
C HIS A 158 -31.41 17.86 -42.32
N THR A 159 -31.15 17.06 -43.36
CA THR A 159 -31.02 15.59 -43.21
C THR A 159 -29.73 15.20 -42.47
N ILE A 160 -28.63 15.93 -42.67
CA ILE A 160 -27.32 15.64 -42.07
C ILE A 160 -27.19 16.27 -40.69
N SER A 161 -27.89 17.38 -40.42
CA SER A 161 -27.76 18.15 -39.18
C SER A 161 -28.13 17.33 -37.96
N ASP A 162 -29.16 16.49 -38.02
CA ASP A 162 -29.53 15.62 -36.89
C ASP A 162 -28.45 14.57 -36.58
N MET A 163 -27.86 13.96 -37.62
CA MET A 163 -26.74 13.03 -37.44
C MET A 163 -25.48 13.74 -36.94
N MET A 164 -25.24 14.97 -37.39
CA MET A 164 -24.10 15.79 -36.96
C MET A 164 -24.22 16.21 -35.50
N TYR A 165 -25.40 16.62 -35.04
CA TYR A 165 -25.66 16.92 -33.63
C TYR A 165 -25.46 15.70 -32.73
N PHE A 166 -25.85 14.51 -33.19
CA PHE A 166 -25.61 13.27 -32.46
C PHE A 166 -24.11 12.96 -32.32
N CYS A 167 -23.34 13.04 -33.42
CA CYS A 167 -21.88 12.87 -33.38
C CYS A 167 -21.18 13.93 -32.51
N GLN A 168 -21.63 15.19 -32.54
CA GLN A 168 -21.09 16.27 -31.71
C GLN A 168 -21.37 16.03 -30.21
N THR A 169 -22.57 15.52 -29.88
CA THR A 169 -22.94 15.19 -28.49
C THR A 169 -22.11 14.04 -27.95
N LEU A 170 -21.82 13.04 -28.79
CA LEU A 170 -20.91 11.94 -28.45
C LEU A 170 -19.48 12.46 -28.21
N ALA A 171 -18.96 13.31 -29.10
CA ALA A 171 -17.64 13.91 -28.92
C ALA A 171 -17.52 14.71 -27.59
N LEU A 172 -18.58 15.41 -27.18
CA LEU A 172 -18.62 16.11 -25.88
C LEU A 172 -18.61 15.15 -24.68
N MET A 173 -19.27 13.99 -24.79
CA MET A 173 -19.33 12.99 -23.72
C MET A 173 -17.95 12.39 -23.42
N GLU A 174 -17.07 12.32 -24.42
CA GLU A 174 -15.67 11.90 -24.25
C GLU A 174 -14.87 12.90 -23.41
N ILE A 175 -15.05 14.20 -23.66
CA ILE A 175 -14.37 15.27 -22.92
C ILE A 175 -14.82 15.29 -21.47
N VAL A 176 -16.12 15.08 -21.22
CA VAL A 176 -16.67 14.97 -19.86
C VAL A 176 -16.10 13.74 -19.13
N ASN A 177 -16.00 12.60 -19.79
CA ASN A 177 -15.37 11.40 -19.22
C ASN A 177 -13.87 11.62 -18.93
N SER A 178 -13.17 12.38 -19.78
CA SER A 178 -11.78 12.80 -19.53
C SER A 178 -11.66 13.79 -18.35
N LEU A 179 -12.61 14.72 -18.20
CA LEU A 179 -12.69 15.69 -17.10
C LEU A 179 -12.97 15.05 -15.74
N ILE A 180 -13.76 13.96 -15.71
CA ILE A 180 -14.05 13.19 -14.48
C ILE A 180 -12.83 12.37 -14.01
N GLY A 181 -11.71 12.37 -14.75
CA GLY A 181 -10.43 11.80 -14.32
C GLY A 181 -10.24 10.31 -14.62
N LEU A 182 -11.06 9.74 -15.52
CA LEU A 182 -10.92 8.35 -15.97
C LEU A 182 -9.67 8.12 -16.85
N VAL A 183 -9.17 9.16 -17.54
CA VAL A 183 -7.96 9.13 -18.35
C VAL A 183 -7.20 10.44 -18.14
N ARG A 184 -5.91 10.36 -17.80
CA ARG A 184 -4.98 11.52 -17.83
C ARG A 184 -4.71 11.90 -19.29
N SER A 185 -5.60 12.68 -19.88
CA SER A 185 -5.35 13.36 -21.16
C SER A 185 -5.21 14.86 -20.92
N PRO A 186 -4.28 15.57 -21.58
CA PRO A 186 -4.25 17.03 -21.55
C PRO A 186 -5.57 17.57 -22.10
N VAL A 187 -6.32 18.25 -21.25
CA VAL A 187 -7.67 18.77 -21.51
C VAL A 187 -7.68 19.84 -22.63
N ILE A 188 -6.53 20.40 -22.93
CA ILE A 188 -6.32 21.56 -23.82
C ILE A 188 -6.64 21.25 -25.30
N PRO A 189 -6.07 20.20 -25.94
CA PRO A 189 -6.44 19.85 -27.32
C PRO A 189 -7.91 19.48 -27.50
N SER A 190 -8.54 18.86 -26.50
CA SER A 190 -9.95 18.46 -26.56
C SER A 190 -10.91 19.65 -26.57
N VAL A 191 -10.59 20.72 -25.85
CA VAL A 191 -11.40 21.97 -25.85
C VAL A 191 -11.26 22.71 -27.17
N VAL A 192 -10.06 22.71 -27.78
CA VAL A 192 -9.81 23.37 -29.08
C VAL A 192 -10.47 22.62 -30.24
N GLN A 193 -10.69 21.31 -30.14
CA GLN A 193 -11.32 20.51 -31.19
C GLN A 193 -12.85 20.73 -31.29
N VAL A 194 -13.48 21.25 -30.23
CA VAL A 194 -14.94 21.44 -30.15
C VAL A 194 -15.38 22.88 -30.44
N MET A 195 -14.45 23.84 -30.38
CA MET A 195 -14.66 25.23 -30.81
C MET A 195 -14.47 25.38 -32.32
#